data_AF-A0A2H3CL87-F1
#
_entry.id   AF-A0A2H3CL87-F1
#
_cell.length_a   1.000
_cell.length_b   1.000
_cell.length_c   1.000
_cell.angle_alpha   90.00
_cell.angle_beta   90.00
_cell.angle_gamma   90.00
#
_symmetry.space_group_name_H-M   'P 1'
#
loop_
_entity.id
_entity.type
_entity.pdbx_description
1 polymer ?
#
loop_
_entity_poly.entity_id
_entity_poly.type
_entity_poly.pdbx_seq_one_letter_code
_entity_poly.pdbx_strand_id
1 'polypeptide(L)' 'LWQEFRELELLDKITCLQYECCLHLTVRGDHRYTLLDSYRKIKGEYYVLSTVHPTIVWS' A
#
# COMPACT_ATOMS: atom_id res chain seq x y z
N LEU A 1 4.50 -15.47 0.68
CA LEU A 1 5.59 -15.09 -0.25
C LEU A 1 5.19 -13.94 -1.17
N TRP A 2 4.63 -14.14 -2.38
CA TRP A 2 4.36 -13.01 -3.29
C TRP A 2 3.42 -11.93 -2.73
N GLN A 3 2.37 -12.35 -2.02
CA GLN A 3 1.44 -11.42 -1.37
C GLN A 3 2.14 -10.58 -0.28
N GLU A 4 3.04 -11.16 0.51
CA GLU A 4 3.78 -10.43 1.55
C GLU A 4 4.73 -9.39 0.95
N PHE A 5 5.39 -9.70 -0.16
CA PHE A 5 6.21 -8.72 -0.87
C PHE A 5 5.39 -7.53 -1.38
N ARG A 6 4.21 -7.78 -1.96
CA ARG A 6 3.30 -6.71 -2.40
C ARG A 6 2.82 -5.85 -1.24
N GLU A 7 2.51 -6.48 -0.12
CA GLU A 7 2.10 -5.78 1.08
C GLU A 7 3.23 -4.90 1.63
N LEU A 8 4.49 -5.38 1.60
CA LEU A 8 5.65 -4.58 1.96
C LEU A 8 5.87 -3.38 1.02
N GLU A 9 5.75 -3.56 -0.30
CA GLU A 9 5.83 -2.44 -1.25
C GLU A 9 4.73 -1.39 -1.03
N LEU A 10 3.51 -1.84 -0.70
CA LEU A 10 2.43 -0.91 -0.36
C LEU A 10 2.72 -0.14 0.93
N LEU A 11 3.25 -0.81 1.96
CA LEU A 11 3.62 -0.17 3.23
C LEU A 11 4.75 0.83 3.04
N ASP A 12 5.75 0.50 2.22
CA ASP A 12 6.83 1.42 1.86
C ASP A 12 6.25 2.68 1.20
N LYS A 13 5.33 2.52 0.24
CA LYS A 13 4.66 3.67 -0.37
C LYS A 13 3.86 4.50 0.63
N ILE A 14 3.11 3.85 1.53
CA ILE A 14 2.35 4.56 2.57
C ILE A 14 3.30 5.37 3.45
N THR A 15 4.45 4.79 3.82
CA THR A 15 5.49 5.46 4.62
C THR A 15 6.07 6.66 3.89
N CYS A 16 6.39 6.54 2.60
CA CYS A 16 6.83 7.68 1.79
C CYS A 16 5.78 8.80 1.75
N LEU A 17 4.50 8.45 1.54
CA LEU A 17 3.42 9.43 1.51
C LEU A 17 3.20 10.11 2.87
N GLN A 18 3.43 9.41 3.99
CA GLN A 18 3.40 10.02 5.32
C GLN A 18 4.52 11.02 5.49
N TYR A 19 5.75 10.64 5.09
CA TYR A 19 6.92 11.51 5.17
C TYR A 19 6.76 12.77 4.31
N GLU A 20 6.17 12.63 3.12
CA GLU A 20 5.86 13.73 2.21
C GLU A 20 4.63 14.56 2.63
N CYS A 21 3.95 14.20 3.74
CA CYS A 21 2.67 14.81 4.15
C CYS A 21 1.56 14.73 3.08
N CYS A 22 1.67 13.78 2.14
CA CYS A 22 0.74 13.55 1.04
C CYS A 22 -0.23 12.38 1.30
N LEU A 23 -0.12 11.69 2.43
CA LEU A 23 -1.04 10.62 2.80
C LEU A 23 -2.41 11.18 3.17
N HIS A 24 -3.47 10.60 2.62
CA HIS A 24 -4.83 10.98 2.95
C HIS A 24 -5.13 10.76 4.43
N LEU A 25 -5.73 11.74 5.11
CA LEU A 25 -5.94 11.78 6.57
C LEU A 25 -6.75 10.60 7.14
N THR A 26 -7.53 9.93 6.29
CA THR A 26 -8.35 8.76 6.65
C THR A 26 -7.59 7.44 6.61
N VAL A 27 -6.37 7.42 6.04
CA VAL A 27 -5.51 6.24 6.04
C VAL A 27 -4.84 6.15 7.40
N ARG A 28 -5.34 5.25 8.25
CA ARG A 28 -4.90 5.05 9.62
C ARG A 28 -4.94 3.56 9.96
N GLY A 29 -4.08 3.15 10.87
CA GLY A 29 -4.09 1.80 11.40
C GLY A 29 -2.83 1.51 12.20
N ASP A 30 -3.01 0.92 13.38
CA ASP A 30 -1.89 0.57 14.27
C ASP A 30 -1.19 -0.71 13.82
N HIS A 31 -1.88 -1.51 12.99
CA HIS A 31 -1.39 -2.78 12.46
C HIS A 31 -1.34 -2.74 10.94
N ARG A 32 -0.41 -3.51 10.37
CA ARG A 32 -0.20 -3.66 8.92
C ARG A 32 -1.51 -3.86 8.16
N TYR A 33 -2.34 -4.83 8.56
CA TYR A 33 -3.58 -5.14 7.83
C TYR A 33 -4.57 -3.99 7.85
N THR A 34 -4.77 -3.33 8.99
CA THR A 34 -5.67 -2.18 9.12
C THR A 34 -5.20 -0.98 8.29
N LEU A 35 -3.88 -0.75 8.26
CA LEU A 35 -3.30 0.35 7.49
C LEU A 35 -3.44 0.09 5.97
N LEU A 36 -3.14 -1.12 5.53
CA LEU A 36 -3.29 -1.53 4.13
C LEU A 36 -4.75 -1.49 3.66
N ASP A 37 -5.68 -1.97 4.49
CA ASP A 37 -7.12 -1.92 4.20
C ASP A 37 -7.62 -0.48 4.05
N SER A 38 -7.28 0.40 5.01
CA SER A 38 -7.67 1.81 4.94
C SER A 38 -7.08 2.53 3.71
N TYR A 39 -5.84 2.21 3.33
CA TYR A 39 -5.21 2.74 2.13
C TYR A 39 -5.89 2.23 0.85
N ARG A 40 -6.19 0.93 0.79
CA ARG A 40 -6.90 0.32 -0.34
C ARG A 40 -8.32 0.87 -0.52
N LYS A 41 -9.03 1.21 0.56
CA LYS A 41 -10.34 1.87 0.48
C LYS A 41 -10.29 3.23 -0.23
N ILE A 42 -9.15 3.93 -0.17
CA ILE A 42 -8.96 5.24 -0.81
C ILE A 42 -8.45 5.09 -2.25
N LYS A 43 -7.53 4.15 -2.51
CA LYS A 43 -6.91 3.98 -3.83
C LYS A 43 -7.64 2.99 -4.74
N GLY A 44 -8.43 2.07 -4.18
CA GLY A 44 -9.05 0.93 -4.84
C GLY A 44 -8.47 -0.40 -4.35
N GLU A 45 -9.32 -1.42 -4.18
CA GLU A 45 -8.93 -2.75 -3.69
C GLU A 45 -7.87 -3.44 -4.58
N TYR A 46 -7.89 -3.14 -5.87
CA TYR A 46 -6.96 -3.68 -6.87
C TYR A 46 -5.81 -2.72 -7.21
N TYR A 47 -5.57 -1.70 -6.39
CA TYR A 47 -4.49 -0.76 -6.64
C TYR A 47 -3.13 -1.48 -6.60
N VAL A 48 -2.43 -1.45 -7.73
CA VAL A 48 -1.06 -1.91 -7.88
C VAL A 48 -0.18 -0.70 -8.12
N LEU A 49 0.92 -0.61 -7.38
CA LEU A 49 1.93 0.40 -7.60
C LEU A 49 2.52 0.22 -9.01
N SER A 50 2.57 1.29 -9.81
CA SER A 50 3.19 1.26 -11.14
C SER A 50 4.69 0.96 -11.09
N THR A 51 5.30 1.08 -9.91
CA THR A 51 6.70 0.78 -9.60
C THR A 51 6.94 -0.68 -9.19
N VAL A 52 5.88 -1.48 -8.99
CA VAL A 52 6.03 -2.92 -8.67
C VAL A 52 6.68 -3.61 -9.85
N HIS A 53 7.71 -4.42 -9.57
CA HIS A 53 8.38 -5.18 -10.62
C HIS A 53 7.37 -6.11 -11.33
N PRO A 54 7.38 -6.20 -12.67
CA PRO A 54 6.36 -6.93 -13.45
C PRO A 54 6.16 -8.39 -13.01
N THR A 55 7.23 -9.04 -12.54
CA THR A 55 7.22 -10.43 -12.03
C THR A 55 6.39 -10.60 -10.74
N ILE A 56 6.05 -9.51 -10.07
CA ILE A 56 5.26 -9.47 -8.82
C ILE A 56 3.85 -8.91 -9.10
N VAL A 57 3.49 -8.51 -10.32
CA VAL A 57 2.15 -8.01 -10.66
C VAL A 57 1.13 -9.17 -10.62
N TRP A 58 -0.14 -8.85 -10.31
CA TRP A 58 -1.23 -9.82 -10.17
C TRP A 58 -1.36 -10.69 -11.44
N SER A 59 -1.34 -12.01 -11.26
CA SER A 59 -1.90 -12.96 -12.22
C SER A 59 -3.40 -13.07 -11.97
#